data_AF-A0A2N5A8H3-F1
#
_entry.id   AF-A0A2N5A8H3-F1
#
_cell.length_a   1.000
_cell.length_b   1.000
_cell.length_c   1.000
_cell.angle_alpha   90.00
_cell.angle_beta   90.00
_cell.angle_gamma   90.00
#
_symmetry.space_group_name_H-M   'P 1'
#
loop_
_entity.id
_entity.type
_entity.pdbx_description
1 polymer ?
#
loop_
_entity_poly.entity_id
_entity_poly.type
_entity_poly.pdbx_seq_one_letter_code
_entity_poly.pdbx_strand_id
1 'polypeptide(L)'
;MNRLFSSHVMPFRALIDACWKEKYTTARFTRDLIAGITVGIIAIPLAMALAIGSGVPPQYGLYTSAVAGIVIALTGGSRFSVSGPTAAFVVILYPV
;
A
#
# COMPACT_ATOMS: atom_id res chain seq x y z
N MET A 1 25.68 10.14 17.66
CA MET A 1 24.26 9.99 18.08
C MET A 1 23.55 11.31 17.89
N ASN A 2 22.41 11.36 17.19
CA ASN A 2 21.32 12.36 17.29
C ASN A 2 20.52 12.46 15.97
N ARG A 3 19.59 11.54 15.77
CA ARG A 3 18.35 11.77 15.00
C ARG A 3 17.19 11.10 15.73
N LEU A 4 16.96 11.59 16.95
CA LEU A 4 15.72 11.35 17.66
C LEU A 4 14.64 12.25 17.04
N PHE A 5 13.55 11.62 16.60
CA PHE A 5 12.19 12.10 16.82
C PHE A 5 11.88 13.56 16.45
N SER A 6 11.49 13.76 15.19
CA SER A 6 10.60 14.86 14.81
C SER A 6 9.61 14.28 13.78
N SER A 7 8.51 13.66 14.20
CA SER A 7 7.34 14.25 14.91
C SER A 7 6.65 15.34 14.09
N HIS A 8 6.42 15.08 12.80
CA HIS A 8 5.22 15.54 12.10
C HIS A 8 5.03 14.67 10.86
N VAL A 9 4.32 13.54 11.03
CA VAL A 9 3.80 12.77 9.91
C VAL A 9 2.65 13.59 9.33
N MET A 10 2.98 14.64 8.57
CA MET A 10 1.97 15.41 7.85
C MET A 10 1.35 14.47 6.81
N PRO A 11 0.02 14.41 6.70
CA PRO A 11 -0.62 13.72 5.59
C PRO A 11 -0.10 14.32 4.27
N PHE A 12 0.06 13.52 3.21
CA PHE A 12 0.52 13.93 1.86
C PHE A 12 2.03 14.18 1.63
N ARG A 13 2.93 13.90 2.58
CA ARG A 13 4.38 14.09 2.33
C ARG A 13 4.95 13.20 1.22
N ALA A 14 4.42 12.00 0.97
CA ALA A 14 4.93 11.15 -0.12
C ALA A 14 4.64 11.76 -1.50
N LEU A 15 3.48 12.41 -1.66
CA LEU A 15 3.11 13.11 -2.89
C LEU A 15 4.02 14.33 -3.11
N ILE A 16 4.30 15.10 -2.05
CA ILE A 16 5.15 16.29 -2.08
C ILE A 16 6.62 15.91 -2.31
N ASP A 17 7.15 14.87 -1.66
CA ASP A 17 8.53 14.42 -1.88
C ASP A 17 8.73 13.80 -3.27
N ALA A 18 7.72 13.10 -3.82
CA ALA A 18 7.76 12.56 -5.18
C ALA A 18 7.71 13.66 -6.26
N CYS A 19 6.92 14.73 -6.05
CA CYS A 19 6.82 15.84 -6.99
C CYS A 19 7.95 16.87 -6.85
N TRP A 20 8.50 17.09 -5.65
CA TRP A 20 9.30 18.29 -5.37
C TRP A 20 10.81 18.04 -5.25
N LYS A 21 11.29 16.81 -5.00
CA LYS A 21 12.68 16.61 -4.53
C LYS A 21 13.64 15.84 -5.41
N GLU A 22 13.20 15.06 -6.41
CA GLU A 22 14.12 14.34 -7.28
C GLU A 22 13.76 14.46 -8.75
N LYS A 23 14.76 14.72 -9.59
CA LYS A 23 14.67 14.61 -11.05
C LYS A 23 14.26 13.16 -11.36
N TYR A 24 12.98 12.95 -11.67
CA TYR A 24 12.42 11.65 -11.96
C TYR A 24 12.96 11.15 -13.31
N THR A 25 14.10 10.47 -13.28
CA THR A 25 14.74 9.90 -14.48
C THR A 25 13.92 8.72 -15.01
N THR A 26 13.87 8.54 -16.33
CA THR A 26 13.22 7.40 -17.01
C THR A 26 13.65 6.04 -16.45
N ALA A 27 14.92 5.90 -16.07
CA ALA A 27 15.47 4.70 -15.43
C ALA A 27 14.92 4.42 -14.01
N ARG A 28 14.35 5.41 -13.31
CA ARG A 28 13.62 5.17 -12.05
C ARG A 28 12.18 4.77 -12.32
N PHE A 29 11.52 5.40 -13.29
CA PHE A 29 10.18 5.00 -13.72
C PHE A 29 10.12 3.51 -14.10
N THR A 30 11.07 3.01 -14.89
CA THR A 30 11.12 1.59 -15.25
C THR A 30 11.29 0.68 -14.03
N ARG A 31 12.10 1.09 -13.04
CA ARG A 31 12.30 0.32 -11.81
C ARG A 31 11.04 0.30 -10.94
N ASP A 32 10.39 1.45 -10.79
CA ASP A 32 9.14 1.58 -10.03
C ASP A 32 8.01 0.80 -10.71
N LEU A 33 7.95 0.80 -12.05
CA LEU A 33 6.98 0.02 -12.81
C LEU A 33 7.18 -1.49 -12.60
N ILE A 34 8.42 -1.99 -12.70
CA ILE A 34 8.73 -3.41 -12.46
C ILE A 34 8.39 -3.78 -11.01
N ALA A 35 8.75 -2.94 -10.04
CA ALA A 35 8.43 -3.16 -8.63
C ALA A 35 6.91 -3.14 -8.36
N GLY A 36 6.17 -2.24 -9.00
CA GLY A 36 4.71 -2.18 -8.91
C GLY A 36 4.04 -3.41 -9.48
N ILE A 37 4.51 -3.92 -10.63
CA ILE A 37 4.00 -5.14 -11.26
C ILE A 37 4.25 -6.37 -10.36
N THR A 38 5.47 -6.54 -9.84
CA THR A 38 5.79 -7.69 -8.99
C THR A 38 4.97 -7.68 -7.70
N VAL A 39 4.87 -6.53 -7.03
CA VAL A 39 4.04 -6.38 -5.83
C VAL A 39 2.56 -6.58 -6.15
N GLY A 40 2.07 -6.08 -7.28
CA GLY A 40 0.69 -6.25 -7.73
C GLY A 40 0.32 -7.73 -7.92
N ILE A 41 1.20 -8.50 -8.57
CA ILE A 41 0.99 -9.95 -8.77
C ILE A 41 0.90 -10.69 -7.43
N ILE A 42 1.74 -10.33 -6.45
CA ILE A 42 1.72 -10.93 -5.10
C ILE A 42 0.50 -10.48 -4.29
N ALA A 43 0.01 -9.26 -4.50
CA ALA A 43 -1.12 -8.70 -3.78
C ALA A 43 -2.45 -9.38 -4.13
N ILE A 44 -2.63 -9.87 -5.37
CA ILE A 44 -3.85 -10.57 -5.83
C ILE A 44 -4.15 -11.81 -4.95
N PRO A 45 -3.27 -12.83 -4.86
CA PRO A 45 -3.55 -14.03 -4.06
C PRO A 45 -3.63 -13.70 -2.55
N LEU A 46 -2.83 -12.73 -2.07
CA LEU A 46 -2.89 -12.30 -0.67
C LEU A 46 -4.27 -11.72 -0.31
N ALA A 47 -4.80 -10.82 -1.13
CA ALA A 47 -6.11 -10.21 -0.90
C ALA A 47 -7.24 -11.24 -0.98
N MET A 48 -7.16 -12.19 -1.92
CA MET A 48 -8.13 -13.28 -2.02
C MET A 48 -8.09 -14.20 -0.80
N ALA A 49 -6.91 -14.56 -0.30
CA ALA A 49 -6.75 -15.40 0.89
C ALA A 49 -7.36 -14.73 2.14
N LEU A 50 -7.13 -13.43 2.31
CA LEU A 50 -7.67 -12.67 3.44
C LEU A 50 -9.20 -12.51 3.38
N ALA A 51 -9.77 -12.36 2.17
CA ALA A 51 -11.22 -12.35 1.98
C ALA A 51 -11.87 -13.69 2.35
N ILE A 52 -11.29 -14.80 1.87
CA ILE A 52 -11.76 -16.15 2.23
C ILE A 52 -11.65 -16.37 3.74
N GLY A 53 -10.55 -15.94 4.35
CA GLY A 53 -10.33 -16.03 5.80
C GLY A 53 -11.27 -15.17 6.64
N SER A 54 -11.96 -14.18 6.05
CA SER A 54 -12.97 -13.35 6.72
C SER A 54 -14.41 -13.77 6.39
N GLY A 55 -14.59 -14.89 5.68
CA GLY A 55 -15.91 -15.43 5.34
C GLY A 55 -16.64 -14.68 4.21
N VAL A 56 -15.95 -13.79 3.48
CA VAL A 56 -16.53 -13.03 2.36
C VAL A 56 -16.03 -13.55 1.00
N PRO A 57 -16.79 -13.35 -0.09
CA PRO A 57 -16.33 -13.70 -1.42
C PRO A 57 -14.98 -13.01 -1.77
N PRO A 58 -14.08 -13.69 -2.49
CA PRO A 58 -12.72 -13.18 -2.80
C PRO A 58 -12.72 -11.87 -3.60
N GLN A 59 -13.81 -11.59 -4.31
CA GLN A 59 -14.06 -10.37 -5.06
C GLN A 59 -13.91 -9.12 -4.17
N TYR A 60 -14.41 -9.19 -2.93
CA TYR A 60 -14.38 -8.07 -1.98
C TYR A 60 -12.96 -7.76 -1.49
N GLY A 61 -12.11 -8.77 -1.37
CA GLY A 61 -10.69 -8.59 -1.04
C GLY A 61 -9.96 -7.81 -2.14
N LEU A 62 -10.23 -8.13 -3.40
CA LEU A 62 -9.65 -7.44 -4.56
C LEU A 62 -10.12 -5.99 -4.65
N TYR A 63 -11.42 -5.72 -4.49
CA TYR A 63 -11.95 -4.36 -4.50
C TYR A 63 -11.34 -3.49 -3.39
N THR A 64 -11.25 -4.03 -2.18
CA THR A 64 -10.68 -3.33 -1.03
C THR A 64 -9.21 -3.02 -1.25
N SER A 65 -8.43 -4.00 -1.75
CA SER A 65 -7.01 -3.81 -2.06
C SER A 65 -6.77 -2.75 -3.14
N ALA A 66 -7.58 -2.76 -4.21
CA ALA A 66 -7.48 -1.78 -5.29
C ALA A 66 -7.79 -0.36 -4.80
N VAL A 67 -8.89 -0.18 -4.05
CA VAL A 67 -9.28 1.14 -3.52
C VAL A 67 -8.26 1.62 -2.49
N ALA A 68 -7.83 0.76 -1.56
CA ALA A 68 -6.82 1.12 -0.57
C ALA A 68 -5.50 1.54 -1.23
N GLY A 69 -5.03 0.77 -2.22
CA GLY A 69 -3.82 1.09 -2.97
C GLY A 69 -3.86 2.47 -3.63
N ILE A 70 -4.99 2.82 -4.28
CA ILE A 70 -5.17 4.15 -4.90
C ILE A 70 -5.22 5.26 -3.84
N VAL A 71 -6.02 5.08 -2.79
CA VAL A 71 -6.21 6.10 -1.75
C VAL A 71 -4.90 6.37 -1.00
N ILE A 72 -4.16 5.32 -0.62
CA ILE A 72 -2.89 5.45 0.11
C ILE A 72 -1.77 5.92 -0.81
N ALA A 73 -1.78 5.59 -2.11
CA ALA A 73 -0.82 6.19 -3.04
C ALA A 73 -0.97 7.72 -3.09
N LEU A 74 -2.19 8.24 -2.92
CA LEU A 74 -2.47 9.69 -2.89
C LEU A 74 -2.22 10.33 -1.52
N THR A 75 -2.56 9.65 -0.41
CA THR A 75 -2.51 10.21 0.97
C THR A 75 -1.31 9.77 1.81
N GLY A 76 -0.55 8.78 1.35
CA GLY A 76 0.48 8.08 2.10
C GLY A 76 1.68 8.93 2.52
N GLY A 77 2.37 8.48 3.58
CA GLY A 77 3.54 9.16 4.14
C GLY A 77 4.89 8.57 3.68
N SER A 78 4.89 7.44 2.98
CA SER A 78 6.12 6.77 2.52
C SER A 78 6.04 6.30 1.07
N ARG A 79 7.15 6.49 0.36
CA ARG A 79 7.44 6.15 -1.05
C ARG A 79 7.27 4.66 -1.42
N PHE A 80 7.28 3.76 -0.45
CA PHE A 80 7.15 2.30 -0.66
C PHE A 80 6.06 1.67 0.20
N SER A 81 5.03 2.44 0.55
CA SER A 81 3.93 1.93 1.37
C SER A 81 3.00 1.07 0.54
N VAL A 82 2.88 -0.21 0.87
CA VAL A 82 1.86 -1.10 0.30
C VAL A 82 0.71 -1.18 1.30
N SER A 83 -0.50 -0.96 0.82
CA SER A 83 -1.71 -0.94 1.64
C SER A 83 -2.79 -1.79 1.03
N GLY A 84 -3.56 -2.45 1.89
CA GLY A 84 -4.56 -3.43 1.49
C GLY A 84 -5.22 -4.05 2.73
N PRO A 85 -6.04 -5.10 2.55
CA PRO A 85 -6.65 -5.81 3.66
C PRO A 85 -5.57 -6.34 4.62
N THR A 86 -5.69 -6.03 5.91
CA THR A 86 -4.71 -6.40 6.93
C THR A 86 -5.08 -7.73 7.58
N ALA A 87 -4.12 -8.65 7.69
CA ALA A 87 -4.35 -9.98 8.30
C ALA A 87 -4.88 -9.90 9.74
N ALA A 88 -4.47 -8.89 10.51
CA ALA A 88 -4.97 -8.66 11.86
C ALA A 88 -6.49 -8.36 11.90
N PHE A 89 -7.04 -7.74 10.85
CA PHE A 89 -8.46 -7.41 10.80
C PHE A 89 -9.33 -8.62 10.43
N VAL A 90 -8.78 -9.56 9.66
CA VAL A 90 -9.46 -10.80 9.28
C VAL A 90 -9.87 -11.61 10.51
N VAL A 91 -9.00 -11.71 11.52
CA VAL A 91 -9.29 -12.42 12.78
C VAL A 91 -10.41 -11.77 13.59
N ILE A 92 -10.56 -10.43 13.48
CA ILE A 92 -11.63 -9.70 14.16
C ILE A 92 -12.96 -9.87 13.43
N LEU A 93 -12.93 -9.93 12.10
CA LEU A 93 -14.12 -10.09 11.27
C LEU A 93 -14.63 -11.52 11.21
N TYR A 94 -13.77 -12.52 11.33
CA TYR A 94 -14.19 -13.91 11.33
C TYR A 94 -14.94 -14.20 12.63
N PRO A 95 -16.27 -14.38 12.59
CA PRO A 95 -17.01 -14.76 13.79
C PRO A 95 -16.54 -16.15 14.21
N VAL A 96 -16.21 -16.29 15.50
CA VAL A 96 -16.14 -17.60 16.14
C VAL A 96 -17.49 -18.32 16.08
#